data_AF-A0A2E1LWX3-F1
#
_entry.id   AF-A0A2E1LWX3-F1
#
_cell.length_a   1.000
_cell.length_b   1.000
_cell.length_c   1.000
_cell.angle_alpha   90.00
_cell.angle_beta   90.00
_cell.angle_gamma   90.00
#
_symmetry.space_group_name_H-M   'P 1'
#
loop_
_entity.id
_entity.type
_entity.pdbx_description
1 polymer ?
#
loop_
_entity_poly.entity_id
_entity_poly.type
_entity_poly.pdbx_seq_one_letter_code
_entity_poly.pdbx_strand_id
1 'polypeptide(L)'
;LEGEGHVPHMTDAQAYDVTRAAVMSFTSQQVCPQYPSIPAYYDVDAPPAVGCSGDLSLDGTVAVEDLLLLLADFGCGSFCSSDLDADGAVTVTDVLVLLGVFGTPCG
;
A
#
# COMPACT_ATOMS: atom_id res chain seq x y z
N LEU A 1 44.27 -6.43 0.79
CA LEU A 1 44.05 -4.98 0.88
C LEU A 1 42.61 -4.81 1.28
N GLU A 2 42.38 -4.78 2.59
CA GLU A 2 41.08 -4.46 3.17
C GLU A 2 40.58 -3.12 2.62
N GLY A 3 39.32 -3.11 2.17
CA GLY A 3 38.58 -1.90 1.83
C GLY A 3 37.28 -1.91 2.62
N GLU A 4 37.26 -1.10 3.68
CA GLU A 4 36.09 -0.46 4.28
C GLU A 4 34.87 -1.35 4.62
N GLY A 5 34.96 -2.07 5.74
CA GLY A 5 33.92 -2.10 6.80
C GLY A 5 32.43 -2.04 6.49
N HIS A 6 31.92 -2.55 5.37
CA HIS A 6 30.49 -2.61 5.12
C HIS A 6 29.88 -3.85 5.79
N VAL A 7 29.18 -3.61 6.90
CA VAL A 7 28.27 -4.58 7.49
C VAL A 7 27.03 -4.64 6.59
N PRO A 8 26.65 -5.81 6.04
CA PRO A 8 25.41 -5.95 5.30
C PRO A 8 24.24 -5.53 6.20
N HIS A 9 23.37 -4.65 5.71
CA HIS A 9 22.16 -4.14 6.39
C HIS A 9 21.14 -5.24 6.74
N MET A 10 21.49 -6.52 6.58
CA MET A 10 20.62 -7.67 6.85
C MET A 10 20.61 -8.08 8.33
N THR A 11 21.42 -7.47 9.20
CA THR A 11 21.49 -7.85 10.63
C THR A 11 20.91 -6.83 11.60
N ASP A 12 20.46 -5.66 11.15
CA ASP A 12 19.83 -4.66 12.02
C ASP A 12 18.48 -4.20 11.47
N ALA A 13 17.42 -4.73 12.05
CA ALA A 13 16.05 -4.31 11.81
C ALA A 13 15.77 -2.85 12.24
N GLN A 14 16.77 -2.10 12.73
CA GLN A 14 16.62 -0.72 13.21
C GLN A 14 17.18 0.35 12.25
N ALA A 15 17.66 -0.04 11.06
CA ALA A 15 18.27 0.90 10.11
C ALA A 15 17.42 1.12 8.83
N TYR A 16 16.09 0.97 8.93
CA TYR A 16 15.15 1.49 7.93
C TYR A 16 14.93 3.00 8.14
N ASP A 17 16.00 3.78 8.32
CA ASP A 17 15.88 5.24 8.32
C ASP A 17 15.75 5.75 6.87
N VAL A 18 14.56 5.51 6.31
CA VAL A 18 14.14 5.88 4.95
C VAL A 18 14.16 7.40 4.73
N THR A 19 14.20 8.19 5.81
CA THR A 19 14.31 9.64 5.76
C THR A 19 15.62 10.10 5.10
N ARG A 20 16.71 9.32 5.22
CA ARG A 20 17.98 9.69 4.57
C ARG A 20 18.01 9.33 3.08
N ALA A 21 17.27 8.30 2.66
CA ALA A 21 17.16 7.91 1.26
C ALA A 21 16.37 8.94 0.43
N ALA A 22 15.27 9.47 0.98
CA ALA A 22 14.46 10.51 0.35
C ALA A 22 15.21 11.84 0.13
N VAL A 23 16.17 12.18 1.00
CA VAL A 23 16.92 13.46 0.94
C VAL A 23 18.10 13.39 -0.04
N MET A 24 18.61 12.19 -0.35
CA MET A 24 19.84 12.02 -1.13
C MET A 24 19.61 11.62 -2.60
N SER A 25 18.36 11.45 -3.04
CA SER A 25 18.02 11.00 -4.41
C SER A 25 18.79 9.74 -4.84
N PHE A 26 19.13 8.87 -3.88
CA PHE A 26 19.75 7.58 -4.13
C PHE A 26 18.67 6.52 -4.00
N THR A 27 18.15 6.09 -5.14
CA THR A 27 17.22 4.97 -5.25
C THR A 27 17.97 3.66 -4.95
N SER A 28 17.30 2.67 -4.36
CA SER A 28 17.88 1.35 -4.09
C SER A 28 18.42 0.67 -5.38
N GLN A 29 17.86 1.05 -6.54
CA GLN A 29 18.30 0.59 -7.87
C GLN A 29 19.65 1.15 -8.32
N GLN A 30 20.07 2.33 -7.83
CA GLN A 30 21.39 2.91 -8.14
C GLN A 30 22.53 2.25 -7.36
N VAL A 31 22.23 1.66 -6.20
CA VAL A 31 23.22 0.98 -5.33
C VAL A 31 23.32 -0.51 -5.70
N CYS A 32 22.19 -1.14 -6.02
CA CYS A 32 22.11 -2.56 -6.36
C CYS A 32 21.39 -2.75 -7.71
N PRO A 33 22.12 -2.87 -8.84
CA PRO A 33 21.52 -3.09 -10.16
C PRO A 33 20.72 -4.39 -10.28
N GLN A 34 20.95 -5.31 -9.34
CA GLN A 34 20.29 -6.60 -9.25
C GLN A 34 19.49 -6.70 -7.95
N TYR A 35 18.66 -5.69 -7.69
CA TYR A 35 17.66 -5.78 -6.63
C TYR A 35 16.62 -6.85 -7.04
N PRO A 36 16.22 -7.78 -6.15
CA PRO A 36 15.09 -8.66 -6.45
C PRO A 36 13.85 -7.79 -6.70
N SER A 37 12.92 -8.27 -7.54
CA SER A 37 11.65 -7.57 -7.74
C SER A 37 10.95 -7.43 -6.39
N ILE A 38 10.90 -6.20 -5.87
CA ILE A 38 10.05 -5.90 -4.72
C ILE A 38 8.61 -5.75 -5.17
N PRO A 39 7.64 -6.22 -4.36
CA PRO A 39 6.24 -5.89 -4.57
C PRO A 39 6.07 -4.36 -4.68
N ALA A 40 5.16 -3.92 -5.56
CA ALA A 40 4.93 -2.49 -5.81
C ALA A 40 4.69 -1.69 -4.51
N TYR A 41 4.04 -2.29 -3.50
CA TYR A 41 3.81 -1.67 -2.19
C TYR A 41 5.10 -1.17 -1.48
N TYR A 42 6.26 -1.79 -1.76
CA TYR A 42 7.55 -1.38 -1.18
C TYR A 42 8.42 -0.56 -2.15
N ASP A 43 7.91 -0.21 -3.33
CA ASP A 43 8.63 0.59 -4.33
C ASP A 43 8.41 2.09 -4.05
N VAL A 44 9.44 2.74 -3.50
CA VAL A 44 9.43 4.17 -3.18
C VAL A 44 9.60 5.06 -4.42
N ASP A 45 10.05 4.48 -5.53
CA ASP A 45 10.31 5.19 -6.79
C ASP A 45 9.11 5.13 -7.73
N ALA A 46 8.26 4.11 -7.57
CA ALA A 46 6.98 3.93 -8.26
C ALA A 46 5.92 3.45 -7.26
N PRO A 47 5.44 4.32 -6.34
CA PRO A 47 4.38 3.93 -5.41
C PRO A 47 3.18 3.43 -6.23
N PRO A 48 2.52 2.34 -5.82
CA PRO A 48 1.33 1.85 -6.51
C PRO A 48 0.30 2.98 -6.54
N ALA A 49 -0.61 2.95 -7.50
CA ALA A 49 -1.72 3.87 -7.53
C ALA A 49 -2.54 3.67 -6.24
N VAL A 50 -2.22 4.46 -5.21
CA VAL A 50 -2.91 4.43 -3.93
C VAL A 50 -4.37 4.80 -4.17
N GLY A 51 -5.29 3.96 -3.69
CA GLY A 51 -6.70 4.29 -3.65
C GLY A 51 -7.42 4.15 -4.99
N CYS A 52 -7.59 2.91 -5.47
CA CYS A 52 -8.82 2.62 -6.19
C CYS A 52 -9.98 2.54 -5.19
N SER A 53 -11.21 2.86 -5.61
CA SER A 53 -12.34 3.04 -4.67
C SER A 53 -12.63 1.81 -3.79
N GLY A 54 -12.19 0.61 -4.18
CA GLY A 54 -12.37 -0.61 -3.40
C GLY A 54 -11.23 -0.97 -2.44
N ASP A 55 -10.08 -0.29 -2.48
CA ASP A 55 -8.91 -0.57 -1.63
C ASP A 55 -8.93 0.36 -0.41
N LEU A 56 -9.58 -0.12 0.66
CA LEU A 56 -9.79 0.60 1.91
C LEU A 56 -8.60 0.44 2.88
N SER A 57 -7.84 -0.65 2.73
CA SER A 57 -6.63 -0.94 3.50
C SER A 57 -5.39 -0.22 2.97
N LEU A 58 -5.46 0.28 1.73
CA LEU A 58 -4.40 0.97 1.01
C LEU A 58 -3.17 0.07 0.76
N ASP A 59 -3.40 -1.23 0.57
CA ASP A 59 -2.35 -2.22 0.30
C ASP A 59 -2.10 -2.44 -1.21
N GLY A 60 -2.91 -1.81 -2.06
CA GLY A 60 -2.85 -1.88 -3.52
C GLY A 60 -3.67 -3.02 -4.13
N THR A 61 -4.45 -3.75 -3.35
CA THR A 61 -5.31 -4.85 -3.82
C THR A 61 -6.69 -4.78 -3.17
N VAL A 62 -7.75 -4.96 -3.96
CA VAL A 62 -9.09 -5.16 -3.37
C VAL A 62 -9.23 -6.61 -2.91
N ALA A 63 -9.15 -6.84 -1.60
CA ALA A 63 -9.14 -8.16 -0.97
C ALA A 63 -10.16 -8.29 0.17
N VAL A 64 -10.07 -9.39 0.92
CA VAL A 64 -10.96 -9.67 2.06
C VAL A 64 -10.77 -8.64 3.16
N GLU A 65 -9.58 -8.06 3.31
CA GLU A 65 -9.30 -7.04 4.32
C GLU A 65 -10.16 -5.79 4.09
N ASP A 66 -10.29 -5.33 2.84
CA ASP A 66 -11.16 -4.20 2.49
C ASP A 66 -12.64 -4.51 2.74
N LEU A 67 -13.08 -5.73 2.43
CA LEU A 67 -14.45 -6.15 2.74
C LEU A 67 -14.72 -6.11 4.26
N LEU A 68 -13.74 -6.52 5.09
CA LEU A 68 -13.89 -6.47 6.54
C LEU A 68 -13.90 -5.03 7.06
N LEU A 69 -13.11 -4.13 6.47
CA LEU A 69 -13.15 -2.69 6.78
C LEU A 69 -14.50 -2.07 6.43
N LEU A 70 -15.06 -2.39 5.26
CA LEU A 70 -16.38 -1.94 4.84
C LEU A 70 -17.46 -2.46 5.81
N LEU A 71 -17.41 -3.74 6.17
CA LEU A 71 -18.38 -4.34 7.10
C LEU A 71 -18.28 -3.77 8.52
N ALA A 72 -17.11 -3.24 8.92
CA ALA A 72 -16.96 -2.53 10.18
C ALA A 72 -17.69 -1.18 10.20
N ASP A 73 -17.91 -0.57 9.03
CA ASP A 73 -18.60 0.71 8.84
C ASP A 73 -20.08 0.51 8.44
N PHE A 74 -20.54 -0.73 8.31
CA PHE A 74 -21.87 -1.05 7.79
C PHE A 74 -22.99 -0.45 8.64
N GLY A 75 -23.91 0.26 7.99
CA GLY A 75 -24.98 1.01 8.64
C GLY A 75 -24.58 2.41 9.11
N CYS A 76 -23.35 2.87 8.83
CA CYS A 76 -22.99 4.27 8.97
C CYS A 76 -23.87 5.15 8.04
N GLY A 77 -24.26 6.33 8.50
CA GLY A 77 -25.16 7.25 7.78
C GLY A 77 -24.68 8.71 7.75
N SER A 78 -23.42 8.97 8.10
CA SER A 78 -22.76 10.27 7.95
C SER A 78 -21.26 10.15 8.19
N PHE A 79 -20.44 10.82 7.38
CA PHE A 79 -18.97 10.84 7.50
C PHE A 79 -18.32 9.43 7.47
N CYS A 80 -18.88 8.54 6.67
CA CYS A 80 -18.40 7.17 6.53
C CYS A 80 -17.22 7.12 5.57
N SER A 81 -16.17 6.41 5.93
CA SER A 81 -14.98 6.26 5.07
C SER A 81 -15.18 5.20 3.99
N SER A 82 -16.19 4.33 4.16
CA SER A 82 -16.44 3.16 3.31
C SER A 82 -17.68 3.31 2.42
N ASP A 83 -18.18 4.54 2.24
CA ASP A 83 -19.27 4.90 1.33
C ASP A 83 -18.68 5.02 -0.10
N LEU A 84 -18.86 3.95 -0.88
CA LEU A 84 -18.23 3.76 -2.19
C LEU A 84 -19.07 4.29 -3.34
N ASP A 85 -20.39 4.39 -3.16
CA ASP A 85 -21.29 4.96 -4.17
C ASP A 85 -21.64 6.45 -3.91
N ALA A 86 -21.17 6.99 -2.78
CA ALA A 86 -21.33 8.37 -2.33
C ALA A 86 -22.80 8.78 -2.10
N ASP A 87 -23.65 7.83 -1.66
CA ASP A 87 -25.04 8.10 -1.31
C ASP A 87 -25.24 8.66 0.11
N GLY A 88 -24.16 8.69 0.91
CA GLY A 88 -24.13 9.20 2.28
C GLY A 88 -24.32 8.13 3.35
N ALA A 89 -24.41 6.85 2.99
CA ALA A 89 -24.50 5.74 3.92
C ALA A 89 -23.66 4.53 3.47
N VAL A 90 -23.32 3.64 4.41
CA VAL A 90 -22.68 2.36 4.08
C VAL A 90 -23.74 1.27 4.16
N THR A 91 -24.10 0.73 3.00
CA THR A 91 -25.18 -0.25 2.83
C THR A 91 -24.70 -1.45 2.01
N VAL A 92 -25.65 -2.31 1.61
CA VAL A 92 -25.36 -3.43 0.71
C VAL A 92 -24.90 -2.93 -0.66
N THR A 93 -25.27 -1.71 -1.08
CA THR A 93 -24.85 -1.16 -2.36
C THR A 93 -23.33 -1.00 -2.41
N ASP A 94 -22.70 -0.51 -1.34
CA ASP A 94 -21.25 -0.41 -1.21
C ASP A 94 -20.55 -1.76 -1.25
N VAL A 95 -21.14 -2.78 -0.60
CA VAL A 95 -20.65 -4.16 -0.69
C VAL A 95 -20.64 -4.63 -2.15
N LEU A 96 -21.69 -4.33 -2.91
CA LEU A 96 -21.77 -4.70 -4.32
C LEU A 96 -20.77 -3.91 -5.18
N VAL A 97 -20.50 -2.65 -4.87
CA VAL A 97 -19.44 -1.87 -5.52
C VAL A 97 -18.08 -2.50 -5.28
N LEU A 98 -17.75 -2.85 -4.03
CA LEU A 98 -16.49 -3.51 -3.68
C LEU A 98 -16.34 -4.86 -4.39
N LEU A 99 -17.39 -5.68 -4.38
CA LEU A 99 -17.38 -6.98 -5.06
C LEU A 99 -17.23 -6.87 -6.59
N GLY A 100 -17.60 -5.73 -7.17
CA GLY A 100 -17.40 -5.45 -8.60
C GLY A 100 -15.93 -5.30 -9.00
N VAL A 101 -15.06 -4.94 -8.05
CA VAL A 101 -13.61 -4.74 -8.26
C VAL A 101 -12.77 -5.72 -7.43
N PHE A 102 -13.40 -6.72 -6.80
CA PHE A 102 -12.70 -7.68 -5.93
C PHE A 102 -11.63 -8.50 -6.67
N GLY A 103 -10.46 -8.62 -6.06
CA GLY A 103 -9.30 -9.32 -6.62
C GLY A 103 -8.57 -8.54 -7.71
N THR A 104 -8.97 -7.32 -8.01
CA THR A 104 -8.25 -6.44 -8.93
C THR A 104 -7.15 -5.66 -8.20
N PRO A 105 -5.93 -5.58 -8.74
CA PRO A 105 -4.93 -4.65 -8.23
C PRO A 105 -5.33 -3.21 -8.57
N CYS A 106 -5.03 -2.25 -7.69
CA CYS A 106 -5.14 -0.84 -8.03
C CYS A 106 -3.96 -0.45 -8.94
N GLY A 107 -4.24 -0.18 -10.23
CA GLY A 107 -3.22 0.14 -11.24
C GLY A 107 -3.78 0.75 -12.51
#